data_AF-A0A521XNM5-F1
#
_entry.id   AF-A0A521XNM5-F1
#
_cell.length_a   1.000
_cell.length_b   1.000
_cell.length_c   1.000
_cell.angle_alpha   90.00
_cell.angle_beta   90.00
_cell.angle_gamma   90.00
#
_symmetry.space_group_name_H-M   'P 1'
#
loop_
_entity.id
_entity.type
_entity.pdbx_description
1 polymer ?
#
loop_
_entity_poly.entity_id
_entity_poly.type
_entity_poly.pdbx_seq_one_letter_code
_entity_poly.pdbx_strand_id
1 'polypeptide(L)' 'MNDVPDNDALDTVRTLLASAGLSPSPQEQAALAAGYPAFRAMVDRLYDAPLPREDDPLTVFTPADPPPVAG' A
#
# COMPACT_ATOMS: atom_id res chain seq x y z
N MET A 1 3.59 -21.86 -20.85
CA MET A 1 2.61 -21.76 -19.77
C MET A 1 1.92 -20.43 -19.98
N ASN A 2 0.63 -20.40 -20.33
CA ASN A 2 -0.10 -19.13 -20.46
C ASN A 2 -0.28 -18.56 -19.04
N ASP A 3 0.34 -17.42 -18.76
CA ASP A 3 0.10 -16.59 -17.58
C ASP A 3 -1.30 -15.97 -17.67
N VAL A 4 -2.32 -16.76 -17.35
CA VAL A 4 -3.61 -16.18 -16.98
C VAL A 4 -3.43 -15.64 -15.56
N PRO A 5 -3.52 -14.32 -15.32
CA PRO A 5 -3.46 -13.81 -13.96
C PRO A 5 -4.55 -14.49 -13.15
N ASP A 6 -4.21 -14.90 -11.93
CA ASP A 6 -5.16 -15.47 -10.99
C ASP A 6 -6.39 -14.54 -10.91
N ASN A 7 -7.58 -15.03 -11.28
CA ASN A 7 -8.75 -14.17 -11.47
C ASN A 7 -9.06 -13.39 -10.18
N ASP A 8 -8.78 -13.98 -9.02
CA ASP A 8 -8.91 -13.35 -7.72
C ASP A 8 -7.98 -12.13 -7.54
N ALA A 9 -6.76 -12.18 -8.07
CA ALA A 9 -5.81 -11.07 -8.02
C ALA A 9 -6.25 -9.91 -8.93
N LEU A 10 -6.78 -10.23 -10.11
CA LEU A 10 -7.27 -9.22 -11.04
C LEU A 10 -8.50 -8.49 -10.49
N ASP A 11 -9.44 -9.21 -9.90
CA ASP A 11 -10.64 -8.62 -9.30
C ASP A 11 -10.30 -7.79 -8.06
N THR A 12 -9.33 -8.23 -7.27
CA THR A 12 -8.80 -7.45 -6.14
C THR A 12 -8.17 -6.14 -6.63
N VAL A 13 -7.30 -6.18 -7.63
CA VAL A 13 -6.67 -4.98 -8.20
C VAL A 13 -7.70 -4.01 -8.77
N ARG A 14 -8.72 -4.51 -9.48
CA ARG A 14 -9.81 -3.65 -9.99
C ARG A 14 -10.57 -2.96 -8.87
N THR A 15 -10.87 -3.68 -7.79
CA THR A 15 -11.57 -3.12 -6.63
C THR A 15 -10.73 -2.02 -5.96
N LEU A 16 -9.43 -2.25 -5.79
CA LEU A 16 -8.51 -1.26 -5.21
C LEU A 16 -8.41 -0.01 -6.09
N LEU A 17 -8.26 -0.18 -7.40
CA LEU A 17 -8.19 0.94 -8.34
C LEU A 17 -9.49 1.76 -8.34
N ALA A 18 -10.65 1.09 -8.34
CA ALA A 18 -11.94 1.76 -8.22
C ALA A 18 -12.06 2.55 -6.92
N SER A 19 -11.61 1.99 -5.79
CA SER A 19 -11.62 2.69 -4.49
C SER A 19 -10.69 3.92 -4.46
N ALA A 20 -9.61 3.89 -5.25
CA ALA A 20 -8.69 5.00 -5.43
C ALA A 20 -9.14 6.01 -6.49
N GLY A 21 -10.28 5.76 -7.17
CA GLY A 21 -10.77 6.59 -8.27
C GLY A 21 -9.90 6.53 -9.54
N LEU A 22 -9.11 5.46 -9.69
CA LEU A 22 -8.21 5.27 -10.82
C LEU A 22 -8.84 4.38 -11.90
N SER A 23 -8.62 4.73 -13.16
CA SER A 23 -9.12 3.98 -14.32
C SER A 23 -7.99 3.65 -15.31
N PRO A 24 -6.99 2.85 -14.92
CA PRO A 24 -5.91 2.44 -15.81
C PRO A 24 -6.41 1.48 -16.90
N SER A 25 -5.64 1.38 -17.97
CA SER A 25 -5.92 0.49 -19.10
C SER A 25 -5.95 -1.00 -18.69
N PRO A 26 -6.60 -1.87 -19.49
CA PRO A 26 -6.62 -3.31 -19.20
C PRO A 26 -5.22 -3.94 -19.10
N GLN A 27 -4.25 -3.45 -19.88
CA GLN A 27 -2.87 -3.93 -19.83
C GLN A 27 -2.19 -3.57 -18.51
N GLU A 28 -2.40 -2.35 -18.01
CA GLU A 28 -1.88 -1.91 -16.71
C GLU A 28 -2.53 -2.70 -15.56
N GLN A 29 -3.85 -2.95 -15.64
CA GLN A 29 -4.55 -3.79 -14.65
C GLN A 29 -3.97 -5.21 -14.62
N ALA A 30 -3.69 -5.81 -15.78
CA ALA A 30 -3.10 -7.13 -15.86
C ALA A 30 -1.67 -7.16 -15.29
N ALA A 31 -0.86 -6.14 -15.58
CA ALA A 31 0.50 -6.02 -15.03
C ALA A 31 0.49 -5.88 -13.49
N LEU A 32 -0.43 -5.06 -12.95
CA LEU A 32 -0.62 -4.92 -11.52
C LEU A 32 -1.11 -6.21 -10.87
N ALA A 33 -2.07 -6.91 -11.51
CA ALA A 33 -2.58 -8.21 -11.04
C ALA A 33 -1.48 -9.28 -10.98
N ALA A 34 -0.58 -9.32 -11.96
CA ALA A 34 0.56 -10.23 -11.96
C ALA A 34 1.53 -9.98 -10.79
N GLY A 35 1.74 -8.71 -10.40
CA GLY A 35 2.60 -8.34 -9.27
C GLY A 35 1.92 -8.42 -7.89
N TYR A 36 0.59 -8.41 -7.84
CA TYR A 36 -0.18 -8.31 -6.60
C TYR A 36 0.12 -9.41 -5.58
N PRO A 37 0.21 -10.72 -5.94
CA PRO A 37 0.48 -11.77 -4.97
C PRO A 37 1.83 -11.59 -4.24
N ALA A 38 2.89 -11.21 -4.97
CA ALA A 38 4.19 -10.97 -4.37
C ALA A 38 4.20 -9.76 -3.43
N PHE A 39 3.50 -8.69 -3.83
CA PHE A 39 3.31 -7.53 -2.97
C PHE A 39 2.51 -7.88 -1.70
N ARG A 40 1.42 -8.65 -1.84
CA ARG A 40 0.61 -9.10 -0.71
C ARG A 40 1.42 -9.93 0.28
N ALA A 41 2.20 -10.89 -0.21
CA ALA A 41 3.10 -11.69 0.63
C ALA A 41 4.17 -10.85 1.35
N MET A 42 4.66 -9.78 0.73
CA MET A 42 5.59 -8.86 1.38
C MET A 42 4.93 -8.08 2.51
N VAL A 43 3.69 -7.63 2.32
CA VAL A 43 2.89 -6.96 3.36
C VAL A 43 2.56 -7.92 4.50
N ASP A 44 2.17 -9.17 4.21
CA ASP A 44 1.84 -10.16 5.23
C ASP A 44 3.04 -10.43 6.17
N ARG A 45 4.27 -10.46 5.64
CA ARG A 45 5.50 -10.57 6.45
C ARG A 45 5.70 -9.44 7.45
N LEU A 46 5.16 -8.25 7.20
CA LEU A 46 5.25 -7.14 8.17
C LEU A 46 4.42 -7.42 9.42
N TYR A 47 3.35 -8.21 9.30
CA TYR A 47 2.52 -8.62 10.43
C TYR A 47 3.13 -9.79 11.22
N ASP A 48 4.03 -10.55 10.61
CA ASP A 48 4.81 -11.60 11.29
C ASP A 48 5.99 -11.02 12.10
N ALA A 49 6.39 -9.77 11.83
CA ALA A 49 7.47 -9.12 12.54
C ALA A 49 7.04 -8.78 13.98
N PRO A 50 7.90 -8.98 14.99
CA PRO A 50 7.64 -8.50 16.33
C PRO A 50 7.41 -6.99 16.28
N LEU A 51 6.33 -6.50 16.90
CA LEU A 51 6.08 -5.06 16.98
C LEU A 51 7.31 -4.36 17.56
N PRO A 52 7.70 -3.19 17.03
CA PRO A 52 8.74 -2.37 17.64
C PRO A 52 8.38 -2.14 19.11
N ARG A 53 9.39 -2.22 19.98
CA ARG A 53 9.23 -1.84 21.39
C ARG A 53 8.77 -0.37 21.43
N GLU A 54 8.02 0.00 22.47
CA GLU A 54 7.47 1.36 22.65
C GLU A 54 8.51 2.49 22.49
N ASP A 55 9.80 2.16 22.60
CA ASP A 55 10.95 3.07 22.48
C ASP A 55 11.49 3.25 21.04
N ASP A 56 10.88 2.67 20.00
CA ASP A 56 11.29 2.88 18.60
C ASP A 56 10.25 3.80 17.90
N PRO A 57 10.39 5.14 18.02
CA PRO A 57 9.43 6.06 17.43
C PRO A 57 9.55 6.01 15.91
N LEU A 58 8.66 5.24 15.28
CA LEU A 58 8.21 5.55 13.92
C LEU A 58 7.78 7.02 13.91
N THR A 59 8.31 7.77 12.94
CA THR A 59 8.22 9.23 12.78
C THR A 59 7.11 9.90 13.60
N VAL A 60 7.48 10.54 14.71
CA VAL A 60 6.54 11.32 15.51
C VAL A 60 6.29 12.66 14.82
N PHE A 61 5.02 13.00 14.60
CA PHE A 61 4.66 14.33 14.15
C PHE A 61 4.97 15.35 15.24
N THR A 62 5.88 16.28 14.97
CA THR A 62 6.15 17.41 15.85
C THR A 62 5.57 18.67 15.19
N PRO A 63 4.58 19.35 15.81
CA PRO A 63 4.10 20.62 15.29
C PRO A 63 5.23 21.65 15.29
N ALA A 64 5.25 22.52 14.28
CA ALA A 64 6.18 23.65 14.26
C ALA A 64 5.88 24.63 15.40
N ASP A 65 6.91 25.28 15.93
CA ASP A 65 6.74 26.31 16.96
C ASP A 65 5.80 27.43 16.44
N PRO A 66 4.86 27.91 17.26
CA PRO A 66 4.02 29.03 16.88
C PRO A 66 4.88 30.29 16.69
N PRO A 67 4.54 31.18 15.75
CA PRO A 67 5.27 32.44 15.58
C PRO A 67 5.20 33.28 16.86
N PRO A 68 6.24 34.09 17.16
CA PRO A 68 6.23 34.94 18.34
C PRO A 68 5.06 35.93 18.29
N VAL A 69 4.31 36.03 19.38
CA VAL A 69 3.26 37.04 19.57
C VAL A 69 3.92 38.42 19.64
N ALA A 70 3.57 39.32 18.72
CA ALA A 70 3.97 40.72 18.81
C ALA A 70 3.23 41.37 20.00
N GLY A 71 4.01 41.85 20.97
CA GLY A 71 3.53 42.67 22.09
C GLY A 71 3.40 44.15 21.74
#